data_AF-A0A6L8A9Q1-F1
#
_entry.id   AF-A0A6L8A9Q1-F1
#
_cell.length_a   1.000
_cell.length_b   1.000
_cell.length_c   1.000
_cell.angle_alpha   90.00
_cell.angle_beta   90.00
_cell.angle_gamma   90.00
#
_symmetry.space_group_name_H-M   'P 1'
#
loop_
_entity.id
_entity.type
_entity.pdbx_description
1 polymer ?
#
loop_
_entity_poly.entity_id
_entity_poly.type
_entity_poly.pdbx_seq_one_letter_code
_entity_poly.pdbx_strand_id
1 'polypeptide(L)'
;MKSNNTFSDVVKSDTPPSTSAMPVFEEILKRGTKHVGSYFHPAVSKKLRQMAANEDTTIHALIAEALSLLLQNRNETIIVEDAE
;
A
#
# COMPACT_ATOMS: atom_id res chain seq x y z
N MET A 1 56.46 16.22 9.25
CA MET A 1 55.77 16.73 10.46
C MET A 1 54.28 16.71 10.09
N LYS A 2 53.44 15.71 10.41
CA LYS A 2 52.92 15.19 11.70
C LYS A 2 52.19 16.24 12.57
N SER A 3 50.88 16.31 12.36
CA SER A 3 49.80 16.54 13.33
C SER A 3 48.47 16.39 12.56
N ASN A 4 47.73 15.28 12.60
CA ASN A 4 46.99 14.59 13.66
C ASN A 4 45.93 15.47 14.34
N ASN A 5 44.70 15.44 13.82
CA ASN A 5 43.50 15.71 14.63
C ASN A 5 42.63 14.45 14.67
N THR A 6 42.78 13.74 15.78
CA THR A 6 41.86 12.74 16.29
C THR A 6 40.71 13.48 16.97
N PHE A 7 39.49 13.34 16.48
CA PHE A 7 38.32 13.38 17.35
C PHE A 7 37.48 12.15 17.01
N SER A 8 37.56 11.21 17.94
CA SER A 8 36.78 9.99 18.03
C SER A 8 35.30 10.30 18.24
N ASP A 9 34.49 9.27 18.02
CA ASP A 9 33.17 9.06 18.65
C ASP A 9 31.98 9.87 18.10
N VAL A 10 31.21 9.23 17.21
CA VAL A 10 29.97 8.53 17.58
C VAL A 10 29.38 7.90 16.32
N VAL A 11 29.37 6.56 16.29
CA VAL A 11 28.72 5.75 15.28
C VAL A 11 27.22 5.68 15.57
N LYS A 12 26.43 6.07 14.56
CA LYS A 12 25.08 5.62 14.18
C LYS A 12 24.02 5.46 15.28
N SER A 13 23.01 6.32 15.19
CA SER A 13 21.60 5.90 15.32
C SER A 13 20.75 6.66 14.30
N ASP A 14 20.72 6.15 13.07
CA ASP A 14 19.64 6.44 12.12
C ASP A 14 18.33 5.89 12.70
N THR A 15 17.60 6.72 13.42
CA THR A 15 16.18 6.47 13.67
C THR A 15 15.40 7.33 12.67
N PRO A 16 14.75 6.76 11.64
CA PRO A 16 13.81 7.53 10.85
C PRO A 16 12.71 8.05 11.78
N PRO A 17 12.28 9.32 11.68
CA PRO A 17 11.16 9.80 12.47
C PRO A 17 9.94 8.93 12.16
N SER A 18 9.54 8.16 13.17
CA SER A 18 8.34 7.35 13.21
C SER A 18 7.13 8.20 12.82
N THR A 19 6.47 7.78 11.74
CA THR A 19 5.21 8.29 11.22
C THR A 19 4.17 8.40 12.33
N SER A 20 3.92 9.63 12.80
CA SER A 20 2.85 9.94 13.75
C SER A 20 1.99 11.08 13.21
N ALA A 21 0.98 10.69 12.42
CA ALA A 21 -0.29 11.35 12.12
C ALA A 21 -0.89 10.60 10.91
N MET A 22 -1.90 9.73 11.00
CA MET A 22 -3.18 9.89 11.69
C MET A 22 -3.75 8.51 12.13
N PRO A 23 -3.95 8.25 13.44
CA PRO A 23 -4.46 6.95 13.90
C PRO A 23 -5.97 6.75 13.66
N VAL A 24 -6.75 7.82 13.44
CA VAL A 24 -8.22 7.73 13.38
C VAL A 24 -8.74 7.34 11.99
N PHE A 25 -8.04 7.73 10.91
CA PHE A 25 -8.52 7.46 9.54
C PHE A 25 -8.26 6.02 9.11
N GLU A 26 -7.16 5.42 9.58
CA GLU A 26 -6.87 4.01 9.30
C GLU A 26 -7.85 3.03 9.96
N GLU A 27 -8.38 3.38 11.13
CA GLU A 27 -9.28 2.48 11.88
C GLU A 27 -10.66 2.38 11.23
N ILE A 28 -11.15 3.48 10.65
CA ILE A 28 -12.46 3.54 9.97
C ILE A 28 -12.42 2.75 8.65
N LEU A 29 -11.32 2.81 7.92
CA LEU A 29 -11.14 2.06 6.66
C LEU A 29 -11.01 0.54 6.85
N LYS A 30 -10.62 0.08 8.05
CA LYS A 30 -10.36 -1.33 8.38
C LYS A 30 -11.58 -2.08 8.93
N ARG A 31 -12.67 -1.41 9.29
CA ARG A 31 -13.88 -2.09 9.75
C ARG A 31 -14.52 -2.83 8.58
N GLY A 32 -14.58 -4.16 8.67
CA GLY A 32 -15.16 -5.02 7.63
C GLY A 32 -14.26 -5.29 6.41
N THR A 33 -13.07 -4.68 6.32
CA THR A 33 -12.15 -4.88 5.17
C THR A 33 -10.89 -5.63 5.59
N LYS A 34 -10.30 -6.39 4.65
CA LYS A 34 -9.02 -7.08 4.83
C LYS A 34 -8.04 -6.59 3.78
N HIS A 35 -6.79 -6.37 4.18
CA HIS A 35 -5.74 -6.02 3.24
C HIS A 35 -5.34 -7.25 2.41
N VAL A 36 -5.43 -7.10 1.08
CA VAL A 36 -4.95 -8.09 0.10
C VAL A 36 -3.89 -7.40 -0.75
N GLY A 37 -2.61 -7.73 -0.51
CA GLY A 37 -1.47 -7.13 -1.21
C GLY A 37 -0.63 -8.18 -1.94
N SER A 38 -0.04 -7.79 -3.07
CA SER A 38 0.91 -8.62 -3.82
C SER A 38 1.93 -7.75 -4.55
N TYR A 39 3.05 -8.35 -4.94
CA TYR A 39 4.06 -7.70 -5.76
C TYR A 39 3.69 -7.85 -7.24
N PHE A 40 3.67 -6.73 -7.96
CA PHE A 40 3.44 -6.69 -9.40
C PHE A 40 4.65 -6.12 -10.12
N HIS A 41 4.79 -6.47 -11.40
CA HIS A 41 5.83 -5.88 -12.25
C HIS A 41 5.66 -4.34 -12.32
N PRO A 42 6.74 -3.54 -12.32
CA PRO A 42 6.65 -2.08 -12.33
C PRO A 42 5.81 -1.51 -13.49
N ALA A 43 5.86 -2.16 -14.65
CA ALA A 43 5.06 -1.79 -15.82
C ALA A 43 3.54 -1.89 -15.55
N VAL A 44 3.10 -2.92 -14.82
CA VAL A 44 1.68 -3.10 -14.43
C VAL A 44 1.24 -1.98 -13.50
N SER A 45 2.06 -1.68 -12.49
CA SER A 45 1.80 -0.58 -11.55
C SER A 45 1.70 0.78 -12.25
N LYS A 46 2.55 1.03 -13.26
CA LYS A 46 2.49 2.26 -14.05
C LYS A 46 1.20 2.35 -14.86
N LYS A 47 0.78 1.25 -15.49
CA LYS A 47 -0.45 1.21 -16.28
C LYS A 47 -1.70 1.38 -15.43
N LEU A 48 -1.78 0.70 -14.28
CA LEU A 48 -2.90 0.85 -13.33
C LEU A 48 -3.03 2.28 -12.83
N ARG A 49 -1.91 2.94 -12.49
CA ARG A 49 -1.93 4.35 -12.10
C ARG A 49 -2.44 5.27 -13.21
N GLN A 50 -2.03 5.02 -14.46
CA GLN A 50 -2.49 5.79 -15.59
C GLN A 50 -3.99 5.59 -15.85
N MET A 51 -4.49 4.36 -15.78
CA MET A 51 -5.92 4.07 -15.92
C MET A 51 -6.73 4.75 -14.83
N ALA A 52 -6.30 4.64 -13.57
CA ALA A 52 -6.96 5.29 -12.44
C ALA A 52 -7.10 6.81 -12.65
N ALA A 53 -6.04 7.46 -13.13
CA ALA A 53 -6.06 8.90 -13.41
C ALA A 53 -6.96 9.27 -14.61
N ASN A 54 -7.03 8.41 -15.63
CA ASN A 54 -7.84 8.66 -16.83
C ASN A 54 -9.34 8.47 -16.58
N GLU A 55 -9.70 7.52 -15.71
CA GLU A 55 -11.07 7.08 -15.46
C GLU A 55 -11.66 7.71 -14.17
N ASP A 56 -10.96 8.67 -13.57
CA ASP A 56 -11.31 9.31 -12.29
C ASP A 56 -11.68 8.29 -11.20
N THR A 57 -10.84 7.25 -11.09
CA THR A 57 -11.05 6.12 -10.18
C THR A 57 -9.79 5.83 -9.37
N THR A 58 -9.85 4.82 -8.52
CA THR A 58 -8.72 4.40 -7.69
C THR A 58 -8.13 3.09 -8.17
N ILE A 59 -6.84 2.87 -7.91
CA ILE A 59 -6.19 1.57 -8.17
C ILE A 59 -6.93 0.44 -7.45
N HIS A 60 -7.42 0.70 -6.23
CA HIS A 60 -8.19 -0.26 -5.46
C HIS A 60 -9.49 -0.66 -6.19
N ALA A 61 -10.24 0.31 -6.74
CA ALA A 61 -11.44 0.04 -7.51
C ALA A 61 -11.16 -0.80 -8.77
N LEU A 62 -10.09 -0.47 -9.51
CA LEU A 62 -9.68 -1.26 -10.69
C LEU A 62 -9.31 -2.70 -10.33
N ILE A 63 -8.60 -2.89 -9.21
CA ILE A 63 -8.25 -4.24 -8.75
C ILE A 63 -9.50 -4.98 -8.28
N ALA A 64 -10.40 -4.31 -7.55
CA ALA A 64 -11.65 -4.90 -7.09
C ALA A 64 -12.51 -5.36 -8.28
N GLU A 65 -12.65 -4.53 -9.32
CA GLU A 65 -13.36 -4.87 -10.55
C GLU A 65 -12.71 -6.08 -11.26
N ALA A 66 -11.38 -6.06 -11.43
CA ALA A 66 -10.67 -7.18 -12.06
C ALA A 66 -10.86 -8.50 -11.29
N LEU A 67 -10.89 -8.45 -9.96
CA LEU A 67 -11.16 -9.61 -9.11
C LEU A 67 -12.62 -10.07 -9.25
N SER A 68 -13.59 -9.15 -9.28
CA SER A 68 -15.00 -9.49 -9.52
C SER A 68 -15.18 -10.18 -10.87
N LEU A 69 -14.57 -9.67 -11.94
CA LEU A 69 -14.60 -10.29 -13.27
C LEU A 69 -13.95 -11.68 -13.29
N LEU A 70 -12.82 -11.84 -12.60
CA LEU A 70 -12.13 -13.14 -12.49
C LEU A 70 -13.02 -14.19 -11.81
N LEU A 71 -13.71 -13.82 -10.73
CA LEU A 71 -14.57 -14.73 -9.97
C LEU A 71 -15.86 -15.06 -10.73
N GLN A 72 -16.47 -14.05 -11.37
CA GLN A 72 -17.61 -14.27 -12.28
C GLN A 72 -17.27 -15.28 -13.37
N ASN A 73 -16.09 -15.16 -13.99
CA ASN A 73 -15.59 -16.09 -15.00
C ASN A 73 -15.32 -17.51 -14.47
N ARG A 74 -15.16 -17.67 -13.16
CA ARG A 74 -14.96 -18.95 -12.48
C ARG A 74 -16.25 -19.51 -11.86
N ASN A 75 -17.39 -18.83 -12.05
CA ASN A 75 -18.65 -19.13 -11.36
C ASN A 75 -18.51 -19.12 -9.83
N GLU A 76 -17.53 -18.37 -9.31
CA GLU A 76 -17.33 -18.14 -7.89
C GLU A 76 -18.00 -16.80 -7.53
N THR A 77 -18.80 -16.78 -6.47
CA THR A 77 -19.41 -15.54 -5.93
C THR A 77 -18.75 -15.18 -4.62
N ILE A 78 -18.40 -13.90 -4.44
CA ILE A 78 -18.03 -13.38 -3.13
C ILE A 78 -19.32 -13.23 -2.33
N ILE A 79 -19.51 -14.06 -1.31
CA ILE A 79 -20.55 -13.83 -0.30
C ILE A 79 -19.95 -12.82 0.68
N VAL A 80 -20.35 -11.56 0.57
CA VAL A 80 -20.04 -10.55 1.58
C VAL A 80 -21.12 -10.66 2.64
N GLU A 81 -20.81 -11.30 3.78
CA GLU A 81 -21.70 -11.25 4.95
C GLU A 81 -21.58 -9.85 5.55
N ASP A 82 -22.65 -9.06 5.42
CA ASP A 82 -22.77 -7.80 6.13
C ASP A 82 -22.77 -8.11 7.63
N ALA A 83 -21.67 -7.76 8.30
CA ALA A 83 -21.60 -7.81 9.75
C ALA A 83 -22.45 -6.65 10.31
N GLU A 84 -23.71 -6.96 10.67
CA GLU A 84 -24.58 -6.12 11.50
C GLU A 84 -23.92 -5.73 12.83
#